data_AF-A0A6I3BMT8-F1
#
_entry.id   AF-A0A6I3BMT8-F1
#
_cell.length_a   1.000
_cell.length_b   1.000
_cell.length_c   1.000
_cell.angle_alpha   90.00
_cell.angle_beta   90.00
_cell.angle_gamma   90.00
#
_symmetry.space_group_name_H-M   'P 1'
#
loop_
_entity.id
_entity.type
_entity.pdbx_description
1 polymer ?
#
loop_
_entity_poly.entity_id
_entity_poly.type
_entity_poly.pdbx_seq_one_letter_code
_entity_poly.pdbx_strand_id
1 'polypeptide(L)'
;MLRRQIFNTDDLIAREQSHLPPFYRTATIKGESSELAKFAENLRGRYSFILSGPISIDQFKSYLIVRSDIPSAATLVELLDDVVRVQGVKGRAIFDIRFDTYNL
;
A
#
# COMPACT_ATOMS: atom_id res chain seq x y z
N MET A 1 -12.47 11.64 -19.91
CA MET A 1 -12.90 12.72 -18.99
C MET A 1 -12.59 12.30 -17.56
N LEU A 2 -11.62 12.92 -16.89
CA LEU A 2 -11.38 12.73 -15.45
C LEU A 2 -12.36 13.63 -14.69
N ARG A 3 -13.32 13.02 -13.99
CA ARG A 3 -14.28 13.75 -13.14
C ARG A 3 -13.50 14.31 -11.95
N ARG A 4 -13.40 15.64 -11.84
CA ARG A 4 -12.79 16.31 -10.68
C ARG A 4 -13.68 16.00 -9.47
N GLN A 5 -13.20 15.17 -8.54
CA GLN A 5 -13.88 14.99 -7.25
C GLN A 5 -13.79 16.33 -6.50
N ILE A 6 -14.95 16.94 -6.25
CA ILE A 6 -15.07 18.10 -5.36
C ILE A 6 -15.32 17.52 -3.97
N PHE A 7 -14.32 17.60 -3.09
CA PHE A 7 -14.46 17.21 -1.69
C PHE A 7 -14.99 18.40 -0.89
N ASN A 8 -15.95 18.18 0.01
CA ASN A 8 -16.34 19.19 0.99
C ASN A 8 -15.27 19.27 2.11
N THR A 9 -15.22 20.37 2.86
CA THR A 9 -14.22 20.59 3.92
C THR A 9 -14.25 19.48 4.98
N ASP A 10 -15.44 19.06 5.42
CA ASP A 10 -15.59 18.01 6.42
C ASP A 10 -15.08 16.65 5.89
N ASP A 11 -15.29 16.37 4.61
CA ASP A 11 -14.76 15.16 3.96
C ASP A 11 -13.23 15.19 3.90
N LEU A 12 -12.63 16.35 3.62
CA LEU A 12 -11.18 16.50 3.59
C LEU A 12 -10.58 16.23 4.98
N ILE A 13 -11.17 16.79 6.04
CA ILE A 13 -10.72 16.59 7.42
C ILE A 13 -10.83 15.10 7.80
N ALA A 14 -11.96 14.46 7.52
CA ALA A 14 -12.15 13.04 7.82
C ALA A 14 -11.15 12.16 7.07
N ARG A 15 -10.82 12.51 5.82
CA ARG A 15 -9.85 11.78 5.00
C ARG A 15 -8.42 11.96 5.49
N GLU A 16 -8.03 13.16 5.91
CA GLU A 16 -6.72 13.41 6.50
C GLU A 16 -6.53 12.58 7.78
N GLN A 17 -7.52 12.62 8.69
CA GLN A 17 -7.51 11.84 9.94
C GLN A 17 -7.52 10.32 9.70
N SER A 18 -8.16 9.88 8.62
CA SER A 18 -8.23 8.46 8.25
C SER A 18 -7.04 7.99 7.40
N HIS A 19 -6.06 8.86 7.17
CA HIS A 19 -4.88 8.60 6.35
C HIS A 19 -5.23 8.22 4.90
N LEU A 20 -6.18 8.93 4.29
CA LEU A 20 -6.69 8.65 2.95
C LEU A 20 -6.18 9.69 1.92
N PRO A 21 -6.25 9.39 0.62
CA PRO A 21 -5.99 10.38 -0.43
C PRO A 21 -6.87 11.62 -0.27
N PRO A 22 -6.45 12.84 -0.62
CA PRO A 22 -5.18 13.15 -1.29
C PRO A 22 -3.99 13.36 -0.33
N PHE A 23 -4.17 13.25 0.99
CA PHE A 23 -3.13 13.53 1.99
C PHE A 23 -2.14 12.37 2.16
N TYR A 24 -2.58 11.17 1.79
CA TYR A 24 -1.76 9.96 1.83
C TYR A 24 -1.84 9.23 0.51
N ARG A 25 -0.69 8.70 0.09
CA ARG A 25 -0.63 7.73 -1.00
C ARG A 25 -0.86 6.34 -0.44
N THR A 26 -1.63 5.53 -1.16
CA THR A 26 -2.00 4.20 -0.68
C THR A 26 -1.51 3.13 -1.66
N ALA A 27 -1.01 2.02 -1.13
CA ALA A 27 -0.64 0.83 -1.90
C ALA A 27 -1.32 -0.39 -1.29
N THR A 28 -2.02 -1.15 -2.11
CA THR A 28 -2.54 -2.48 -1.76
C THR A 28 -1.60 -3.52 -2.35
N ILE A 29 -1.08 -4.40 -1.50
CA ILE A 29 -0.10 -5.42 -1.86
C ILE A 29 -0.74 -6.76 -1.58
N LYS A 30 -0.87 -7.61 -2.61
CA LYS A 30 -1.41 -8.97 -2.49
C LYS A 30 -0.33 -10.00 -2.78
N GLY A 31 -0.35 -11.10 -2.05
CA GLY A 31 0.65 -12.15 -2.21
C GLY A 31 0.41 -13.34 -1.31
N GLU A 32 1.36 -14.28 -1.30
CA GLU A 32 1.35 -15.40 -0.36
C GLU A 32 1.42 -14.91 1.08
N SER A 33 0.55 -15.44 1.95
CA SER A 33 0.37 -14.97 3.32
C SER A 33 1.66 -15.00 4.16
N SER A 34 2.47 -16.04 4.01
CA SER A 34 3.72 -16.21 4.77
C SER A 34 4.79 -15.19 4.37
N GLU A 35 4.97 -14.95 3.07
CA GLU A 35 5.92 -13.96 2.56
C GLU A 35 5.44 -12.53 2.82
N LEU A 36 4.13 -12.29 2.69
CA LEU A 36 3.55 -10.98 2.96
C LEU A 36 3.64 -10.59 4.44
N ALA A 37 3.50 -11.56 5.37
CA ALA A 37 3.71 -11.32 6.80
C ALA A 37 5.15 -10.91 7.11
N LYS A 38 6.15 -11.62 6.57
CA LYS A 38 7.56 -11.26 6.73
C LYS A 38 7.84 -9.87 6.13
N PHE A 39 7.27 -9.57 4.98
CA PHE A 39 7.40 -8.28 4.34
C PHE A 39 6.81 -7.15 5.19
N ALA A 40 5.60 -7.35 5.74
CA ALA A 40 4.95 -6.40 6.64
C ALA A 40 5.79 -6.09 7.88
N GLU A 41 6.34 -7.12 8.55
CA GLU A 41 7.23 -6.93 9.71
C GLU A 41 8.47 -6.10 9.36
N ASN A 42 9.11 -6.40 8.22
CA ASN A 42 10.29 -5.66 7.76
C ASN A 42 9.98 -4.19 7.46
N LEU A 43 8.80 -3.89 6.92
CA LEU A 43 8.38 -2.52 6.66
C LEU A 43 8.17 -1.74 7.97
N ARG A 44 7.50 -2.33 8.97
CA ARG A 44 7.26 -1.66 10.27
C ARG A 44 8.55 -1.28 10.99
N GLY A 45 9.60 -2.09 10.84
CA GLY A 45 10.88 -1.84 11.50
C GLY A 45 11.78 -0.79 10.83
N ARG A 46 11.44 -0.31 9.63
CA ARG A 46 12.37 0.48 8.80
C ARG A 46 11.82 1.81 8.31
N TYR A 47 10.49 1.94 8.17
CA TYR A 47 9.87 3.12 7.57
C TYR A 47 8.72 3.64 8.43
N SER A 48 8.47 4.94 8.37
CA SER A 48 7.33 5.60 9.02
C SER A 48 6.01 5.40 8.26
N PHE A 49 5.87 4.29 7.52
CA PHE A 49 4.64 3.98 6.81
C PHE A 49 3.57 3.45 7.75
N ILE A 50 2.30 3.71 7.41
CA ILE A 50 1.16 3.18 8.15
C ILE A 50 0.71 1.89 7.47
N LEU A 51 0.76 0.79 8.21
CA LEU A 51 0.43 -0.55 7.72
C LEU A 51 -0.90 -1.02 8.31
N SER A 52 -1.76 -1.60 7.47
CA SER A 52 -2.95 -2.34 7.89
C SER A 52 -2.94 -3.74 7.30
N GLY A 53 -2.98 -4.75 8.17
CA GLY A 53 -2.86 -6.16 7.81
C GLY A 53 -1.50 -6.77 8.24
N PRO A 54 -1.17 -7.98 7.73
CA PRO A 54 -1.85 -8.69 6.63
C PRO A 54 -3.29 -9.12 6.94
N ILE A 55 -4.18 -9.06 5.95
CA ILE A 55 -5.58 -9.52 6.04
C ILE A 55 -5.75 -10.69 5.06
N SER A 56 -6.25 -11.82 5.55
CA SER A 56 -6.45 -13.03 4.73
C SER A 56 -7.50 -12.78 3.64
N ILE A 57 -7.16 -13.17 2.41
CA ILE A 57 -8.11 -13.33 1.30
C ILE A 57 -8.62 -14.77 1.31
N ASP A 58 -7.69 -15.71 1.43
CA ASP A 58 -7.92 -17.15 1.56
C ASP A 58 -6.80 -17.80 2.42
N GLN A 59 -6.77 -19.13 2.47
CA GLN A 59 -5.79 -19.90 3.26
C GLN A 59 -4.33 -19.67 2.84
N PHE A 60 -4.09 -19.24 1.60
CA PHE A 60 -2.76 -19.09 1.00
C PHE A 60 -2.39 -17.64 0.73
N LYS A 61 -3.37 -16.78 0.49
CA LYS A 61 -3.17 -15.39 0.07
C LYS A 61 -3.72 -14.41 1.07
N SER A 62 -2.99 -13.31 1.21
CA SER A 62 -3.38 -12.16 2.02
C SER A 62 -3.16 -10.87 1.25
N TYR A 63 -3.69 -9.78 1.78
CA TYR A 63 -3.34 -8.44 1.34
C TYR A 63 -2.87 -7.56 2.50
N LEU A 64 -2.05 -6.58 2.17
CA LEU A 64 -1.50 -5.56 3.06
C LEU A 64 -1.82 -4.20 2.45
N ILE A 65 -2.31 -3.27 3.27
CA ILE A 65 -2.46 -1.87 2.87
C ILE A 65 -1.31 -1.08 3.50
N VAL A 66 -0.53 -0.41 2.67
CA VAL A 66 0.54 0.51 3.09
C VAL A 66 0.13 1.93 2.72
N ARG A 67 0.30 2.86 3.65
CA ARG A 67 0.02 4.27 3.43
C ARG A 67 1.26 5.09 3.78
N SER A 68 1.59 6.04 2.92
CA SER A 68 2.64 7.04 3.17
C SER A 68 2.04 8.43 3.07
N ASP A 69 2.61 9.36 3.82
CA ASP A 69 2.41 10.77 3.56
C ASP A 69 2.91 11.14 2.14
N ILE A 70 2.42 12.25 1.59
CA ILE A 70 2.81 12.70 0.24
C ILE A 70 4.33 12.92 0.09
N PRO A 71 5.05 13.53 1.06
CA PRO A 71 6.49 13.69 0.96
C PRO A 71 7.25 12.37 0.78
N SER A 72 6.82 11.30 1.45
CA SER A 72 7.47 9.98 1.36
C SER A 72 6.87 9.06 0.28
N ALA A 73 5.92 9.55 -0.51
CA ALA A 73 5.22 8.75 -1.50
C ALA A 73 6.11 8.22 -2.62
N ALA A 74 7.12 8.99 -3.03
CA ALA A 74 8.12 8.54 -4.01
C ALA A 74 8.92 7.35 -3.46
N THR A 75 9.37 7.44 -2.20
CA THR A 75 10.09 6.37 -1.51
C THR A 75 9.28 5.08 -1.42
N LEU A 76 7.97 5.18 -1.15
CA LEU A 76 7.09 4.01 -1.16
C LEU A 76 7.03 3.35 -2.54
N VAL A 77 6.92 4.13 -3.61
CA VAL A 77 6.85 3.61 -4.99
C VAL A 77 8.16 2.93 -5.38
N GLU A 78 9.29 3.60 -5.17
CA GLU A 78 10.62 3.07 -5.49
C GLU A 78 10.90 1.77 -4.73
N LEU A 79 10.59 1.73 -3.43
CA LEU A 79 10.76 0.53 -2.61
C LEU A 79 9.95 -0.64 -3.14
N LEU A 80 8.70 -0.41 -3.52
CA LEU A 80 7.82 -1.47 -4.02
C LEU A 80 8.24 -1.97 -5.40
N ASP A 81 8.76 -1.09 -6.26
CA ASP A 81 9.35 -1.48 -7.55
C ASP A 81 10.61 -2.35 -7.34
N ASP A 82 11.51 -1.94 -6.45
CA ASP A 82 12.72 -2.69 -6.11
C ASP A 82 12.38 -4.08 -5.54
N VAL A 83 11.36 -4.17 -4.69
CA VAL A 83 10.89 -5.45 -4.14
C VAL A 83 10.43 -6.39 -5.24
N VAL A 84 9.58 -5.90 -6.17
CA VAL A 84 9.08 -6.71 -7.29
C VAL A 84 10.22 -7.15 -8.20
N ARG A 85 11.17 -6.25 -8.49
CA ARG A 85 12.36 -6.56 -9.29
C ARG A 85 13.20 -7.65 -8.64
N VAL A 86 13.47 -7.55 -7.34
CA VAL A 86 14.23 -8.55 -6.59
C VAL A 86 13.49 -9.89 -6.53
N GLN A 87 12.16 -9.89 -6.37
CA GLN A 87 11.35 -11.10 -6.44
C GLN A 87 11.49 -11.79 -7.79
N GLY A 88 11.41 -11.03 -8.89
CA GLY A 88 11.60 -11.53 -10.25
C GLY A 88 12.98 -12.15 -10.47
N VAL A 89 14.05 -11.43 -10.10
CA VAL A 89 15.43 -11.92 -10.23
C VAL A 89 15.68 -13.18 -9.40
N LYS A 90 15.07 -13.30 -8.22
CA LYS A 90 15.22 -14.46 -7.32
C LYS A 90 14.24 -15.60 -7.61
N GLY A 91 13.38 -15.47 -8.62
CA GLY A 91 12.37 -16.49 -8.95
C GLY A 91 11.33 -16.70 -7.85
N ARG A 92 11.06 -15.69 -7.02
CA ARG A 92 10.03 -15.74 -5.98
C ARG A 92 8.67 -15.33 -6.53
N ALA A 93 7.60 -15.73 -5.85
CA ALA A 93 6.26 -15.23 -6.15
C ALA A 93 6.24 -13.69 -6.07
N ILE A 94 5.84 -13.04 -7.17
CA ILE A 94 5.80 -11.58 -7.27
C ILE A 94 4.51 -11.07 -6.61
N PHE A 95 4.62 -10.02 -5.79
CA PHE A 95 3.45 -9.37 -5.23
C PHE A 95 2.63 -8.61 -6.29
N ASP A 96 1.30 -8.70 -6.21
CA ASP A 96 0.40 -7.85 -6.99
C ASP A 96 0.20 -6.53 -6.23
N ILE A 97 0.74 -5.45 -6.79
CA ILE A 97 0.79 -4.12 -6.16
C ILE A 97 -0.11 -3.17 -6.93
N ARG A 98 -1.03 -2.52 -6.23
CA ARG A 98 -1.92 -1.49 -6.77
C ARG A 98 -1.84 -0.22 -5.96
N PHE A 99 -1.49 0.87 -6.62
CA PHE A 99 -1.49 2.20 -6.00
C PHE A 99 -2.84 2.88 -6.18
N ASP A 100 -3.26 3.59 -5.13
CA ASP A 100 -4.38 4.52 -5.16
C ASP A 100 -5.65 3.91 -5.75
N THR A 101 -5.90 2.64 -5.39
CA THR A 101 -7.06 1.90 -5.86
C THR A 101 -8.33 2.61 -5.41
N TYR A 102 -9.12 3.06 -6.38
CA TYR A 102 -10.47 3.52 -6.12
C TYR A 102 -11.32 2.30 -5.74
N ASN A 103 -11.77 2.23 -4.49
CA ASN A 103 -12.97 1.46 -4.21
C ASN A 103 -14.12 2.27 -4.82
N LEU A 104 -14.61 1.81 -5.98
CA LEU A 104 -15.87 2.23 -6.56
C LEU A 104 -17.03 1.59 -5.79
#